data_AF-A0A2U3NKM2-F1
#
_entry.id   AF-A0A2U3NKM2-F1
#
_cell.length_a   1.000
_cell.length_b   1.000
_cell.length_c   1.000
_cell.angle_alpha   90.00
_cell.angle_beta   90.00
_cell.angle_gamma   90.00
#
_symmetry.space_group_name_H-M   'P 1'
#
loop_
_entity.id
_entity.type
_entity.pdbx_description
1 polymer ?
#
loop_
_entity_poly.entity_id
_entity_poly.type
_entity_poly.pdbx_seq_one_letter_code
_entity_poly.pdbx_strand_id
1 'polypeptide(L)' 'MDSCIISDPSRCPVTAQRREDGRIIVRTPGRPLQFFSPAEIDRLARFARGEGVLQRYIASPLSATEGDELNHQG' A
#
# COMPACT_ATOMS: atom_id res chain seq x y z
N MET A 1 25.74 10.64 -3.27
CA MET A 1 24.61 9.94 -3.90
C MET A 1 24.23 8.83 -2.95
N ASP A 2 23.24 9.06 -2.10
CA ASP A 2 22.87 8.10 -1.05
C ASP A 2 21.90 7.07 -1.64
N SER A 3 22.42 5.89 -1.99
CA SER A 3 21.59 4.77 -2.39
C SER A 3 21.07 4.05 -1.14
N CYS A 4 19.77 4.17 -0.86
CA CYS A 4 19.12 3.30 0.11
C CYS A 4 18.92 1.91 -0.52
N ILE A 5 19.74 0.95 -0.12
CA ILE A 5 19.52 -0.47 -0.43
C ILE A 5 18.32 -0.92 0.40
N ILE A 6 17.16 -1.08 -0.24
CA ILE A 6 16.03 -1.79 0.36
C ILE A 6 16.36 -3.28 0.25
N SER A 7 16.93 -3.83 1.32
CA SER A 7 17.28 -5.25 1.44
C SER A 7 16.02 -6.11 1.53
N ASP A 8 15.34 -6.34 0.40
CA ASP A 8 14.38 -7.44 0.29
C ASP A 8 15.18 -8.72 -0.10
N PRO A 9 15.35 -9.71 0.80
CA PRO A 9 16.08 -10.94 0.51
C PRO A 9 15.48 -11.74 -0.65
N SER A 10 14.23 -11.45 -1.05
CA SER A 10 13.57 -12.11 -2.18
C SER A 10 13.72 -11.38 -3.52
N ARG A 11 14.33 -10.17 -3.56
CA ARG A 11 14.38 -9.29 -4.75
C ARG A 11 13.09 -9.37 -5.57
N CYS A 12 11.96 -9.25 -4.90
CA CYS A 12 10.67 -9.41 -5.54
C CYS A 12 10.45 -8.24 -6.51
N PRO A 13 10.14 -8.49 -7.80
CA PRO A 13 9.90 -7.40 -8.74
C PRO A 13 8.65 -6.63 -8.31
N VAL A 14 8.82 -5.34 -8.02
CA VAL A 14 7.73 -4.45 -7.66
C VAL A 14 7.41 -3.56 -8.86
N THR A 15 6.14 -3.48 -9.24
CA THR A 15 5.66 -2.54 -10.26
C THR A 15 4.75 -1.51 -9.62
N ALA A 16 4.93 -0.24 -9.97
CA ALA A 16 4.07 0.86 -9.54
C ALA A 16 3.40 1.54 -10.74
N GLN A 17 2.10 1.82 -10.63
CA GLN A 17 1.34 2.55 -11.64
C GLN A 17 0.65 3.76 -11.00
N ARG A 18 0.84 4.94 -11.60
CA ARG A 18 0.10 6.16 -11.24
C ARG A 18 -1.20 6.25 -12.05
N ARG A 19 -2.30 6.55 -11.38
CA ARG A 19 -3.61 6.83 -11.99
C ARG A 19 -3.74 8.32 -12.31
N GLU A 20 -4.73 8.66 -13.14
CA GLU A 20 -5.01 10.04 -13.56
C GLU A 20 -5.32 10.97 -12.37
N ASP A 21 -5.97 10.44 -11.33
CA ASP A 21 -6.27 11.14 -10.08
C ASP A 21 -5.09 11.23 -9.10
N GLY A 22 -3.90 10.80 -9.51
CA GLY A 22 -2.68 10.87 -8.72
C GLY A 22 -2.48 9.72 -7.73
N ARG A 23 -3.43 8.79 -7.58
CA ARG A 23 -3.23 7.59 -6.75
C ARG A 23 -2.15 6.69 -7.35
N ILE A 24 -1.43 5.98 -6.47
CA ILE A 24 -0.42 5.01 -6.87
C ILE A 24 -0.87 3.60 -6.45
N ILE A 25 -0.77 2.66 -7.39
CA ILE A 25 -1.01 1.25 -7.15
C ILE A 25 0.34 0.53 -7.20
N VAL A 26 0.68 -0.17 -6.13
CA VAL A 26 1.89 -1.00 -6.04
C VAL A 26 1.49 -2.46 -6.08
N ARG A 27 2.11 -3.21 -7.00
CA ARG A 27 1.97 -4.65 -7.12
C ARG A 27 3.29 -5.30 -6.71
N THR A 28 3.21 -6.17 -5.71
CA THR A 28 4.28 -7.07 -5.29
C THR A 28 3.75 -8.50 -5.41
N PRO A 29 4.41 -9.38 -6.18
CA PRO A 29 4.05 -10.79 -6.25
C PRO A 29 3.83 -11.43 -4.87
N GLY A 30 2.78 -12.23 -4.74
CA GLY A 30 2.42 -12.90 -3.49
C GLY A 30 1.83 -12.00 -2.41
N ARG A 31 1.53 -10.73 -2.72
CA ARG A 31 0.88 -9.79 -1.78
C ARG A 31 -0.37 -9.17 -2.40
N PRO A 32 -1.36 -8.77 -1.58
CA PRO A 32 -2.48 -7.95 -2.04
C PRO A 32 -1.99 -6.65 -2.70
N LEU A 33 -2.78 -6.12 -3.63
CA LEU A 33 -2.51 -4.82 -4.23
C LEU A 33 -2.52 -3.74 -3.14
N GLN A 34 -1.50 -2.89 -3.16
CA GLN A 34 -1.38 -1.77 -2.24
C GLN A 34 -1.77 -0.49 -2.97
N PHE A 35 -2.58 0.33 -2.31
CA PHE A 35 -3.07 1.59 -2.83
C PHE A 35 -2.55 2.71 -1.96
N PHE A 36 -2.04 3.76 -2.59
CA PHE A 36 -1.56 4.96 -1.92
C PHE A 36 -2.27 6.18 -2.50
N SER A 37 -2.88 6.96 -1.63
CA SER A 37 -3.36 8.30 -1.95
C SER A 37 -2.20 9.27 -2.19
N PRO A 38 -2.43 10.39 -2.89
CA PRO A 38 -1.41 11.44 -3.04
C PRO A 38 -0.80 11.89 -1.71
N ALA A 39 -1.63 12.07 -0.67
CA ALA A 39 -1.17 12.49 0.65
C ALA A 39 -0.27 11.46 1.35
N GLU A 40 -0.53 10.16 1.16
CA GLU A 40 0.35 9.11 1.68
C GLU A 40 1.69 9.08 0.95
N ILE A 41 1.68 9.30 -0.37
CA ILE A 41 2.90 9.40 -1.17
C ILE A 41 3.75 10.59 -0.71
N ASP A 42 3.13 11.75 -0.50
CA ASP A 42 3.84 12.94 0.01
C ASP A 42 4.44 12.68 1.39
N ARG A 43 3.70 11.99 2.28
CA ARG A 43 4.20 11.59 3.59
C ARG A 43 5.40 10.65 3.50
N LEU A 44 5.33 9.65 2.62
CA LEU A 44 6.43 8.70 2.38
C LEU A 44 7.66 9.41 1.80
N ALA A 45 7.46 10.35 0.87
CA ALA A 45 8.53 11.13 0.26
C ALA A 45 9.24 12.04 1.29
N ARG A 46 8.48 12.69 2.19
CA ARG A 46 9.05 13.46 3.30
C ARG A 46 9.88 12.58 4.22
N PHE A 47 9.33 11.44 4.64
CA PHE A 47 10.07 10.49 5.47
C PHE A 47 11.37 10.00 4.81
N ALA A 48 11.35 9.71 3.51
CA ALA A 48 12.54 9.30 2.77
C ALA A 48 13.65 10.37 2.74
N ARG A 49 13.31 11.65 2.94
CA ARG A 49 14.25 12.77 3.09
C ARG A 49 14.66 13.03 4.55
N GLY A 50 14.27 12.17 5.48
CA GLY A 50 14.48 12.37 6.92
C GLY A 50 13.51 13.37 7.56
N GLU A 51 12.44 13.75 6.86
CA GLU A 51 11.43 14.69 7.35
C GLU A 51 10.20 13.94 7.88
N GLY A 52 10.02 13.95 9.20
CA GLY A 52 8.83 13.39 9.85
C GLY A 52 8.97 11.92 10.25
N VAL A 53 7.88 11.35 10.77
CA VAL A 53 7.83 9.97 11.27
C VAL A 53 6.72 9.19 10.56
N LEU A 54 7.00 7.93 10.21
CA LEU A 54 5.96 7.00 9.77
C LEU A 54 5.35 6.32 11.00
N GLN A 55 4.07 6.56 11.22
CA GLN A 55 3.30 5.79 12.19
C GLN A 55 2.81 4.50 11.52
N ARG A 56 2.91 3.38 12.25
CA ARG A 56 2.42 2.09 11.76
C ARG A 56 0.91 2.18 11.59
N TYR A 57 0.44 1.96 10.37
CA TYR A 57 -0.98 1.75 10.13
C TYR A 57 -1.39 0.45 10.83
N ILE A 58 -2.21 0.56 11.88
CA ILE A 58 -2.88 -0.58 12.48
C ILE A 58 -4.20 -0.71 11.74
N ALA A 59 -4.34 -1.73 10.91
CA ALA A 59 -5.64 -2.05 10.33
C ALA A 59 -6.60 -2.32 11.50
N SER A 60 -7.57 -1.43 11.71
CA SER A 60 -8.67 -1.72 12.63
C SER A 60 -9.45 -2.92 12.09
N PRO A 61 -9.78 -3.93 12.90
CA PRO A 61 -10.51 -5.12 12.46
C PRO A 61 -11.97 -4.89 12.02
N LEU A 62 -12.39 -3.65 11.78
CA LEU A 62 -13.78 -3.26 11.54
C LEU A 62 -14.13 -3.01 10.05
N SER A 63 -13.51 -3.75 9.12
CA SER A 63 -13.86 -3.68 7.68
C SER A 63 -14.29 -5.02 7.09
N ALA A 64 -14.61 -5.99 7.94
CA ALA A 64 -15.23 -7.24 7.54
C ALA A 64 -16.62 -7.32 8.19
N THR A 65 -17.54 -6.49 7.71
CA THR A 65 -18.96 -6.65 8.01
C THR A 65 -19.74 -6.77 6.70
N GLU A 66 -20.19 -8.01 6.49
CA GLU A 66 -21.49 -8.40 5.94
C GLU A 66 -21.74 -8.16 4.46
N GLY A 67 -21.35 -9.16 3.68
CA GLY A 67 -21.88 -9.43 2.36
C GLY A 67 -21.85 -10.93 2.08
N ASP A 68 -22.38 -11.75 3.00
CA ASP A 68 -22.45 -13.20 2.81
C ASP A 68 -23.63 -13.81 3.58
N GLU A 69 -24.86 -13.45 3.19
CA GLU A 69 -26.04 -14.31 3.42
C GLU A 69 -26.78 -14.50 2.10
N LEU A 70 -26.27 -15.49 1.35
CA LEU A 70 -27.00 -16.63 0.80
C LEU A 70 -28.30 -16.34 0.03
N ASN A 71 -28.12 -16.33 -1.29
CA ASN A 71 -29.08 -16.89 -2.25
C ASN A 71 -29.54 -18.29 -1.78
N HIS A 72 -30.77 -18.45 -1.31
CA HIS A 72 -31.49 -19.72 -1.39
C HIS A 72 -32.91 -19.46 -1.89
N GLN A 73 -33.14 -19.89 -3.13
CA GLN A 73 -34.45 -20.18 -3.68
C GLN A 73 -35.10 -21.31 -2.88
N GLY A 74 -36.40 -21.19 -2.63
CA GLY A 74 -37.26 -22.21 -2.00
C GLY A 74 -38.63 -21.65 -1.72
#